data_AF-A0A8T4LAZ6-F1
#
_entry.id   AF-A0A8T4LAZ6-F1
#
_cell.length_a   1.000
_cell.length_b   1.000
_cell.length_c   1.000
_cell.angle_alpha   90.00
_cell.angle_beta   90.00
_cell.angle_gamma   90.00
#
_symmetry.space_group_name_H-M   'P 1'
#
loop_
_entity.id
_entity.type
_entity.pdbx_description
1 polymer ?
#
loop_
_entity_poly.entity_id
_entity_poly.type
_entity_poly.pdbx_seq_one_letter_code
_entity_poly.pdbx_strand_id
1 'polypeptide(L)'
;MPVPHERTSKKKFYRSPGGAARVTYIRGKSGRHHCAYCGGLLHGVPHSKGVAGTRALSRSQRRPSALFAGKLCTRCRATAVEEAAKVKSGFKAAEAVELSLKPFVLEAMARVE
;
A
#
# COMPACT_ATOMS: atom_id res chain seq x y z
N MET A 1 -3.90 -24.28 28.76
CA MET A 1 -2.77 -23.52 28.16
C MET A 1 -3.21 -22.93 26.82
N PRO A 2 -2.85 -21.68 26.47
CA PRO A 2 -3.14 -21.13 25.14
C PRO A 2 -2.37 -21.90 24.06
N VAL A 3 -2.98 -22.08 22.89
CA VAL A 3 -2.32 -22.73 21.75
C VAL A 3 -1.12 -21.90 21.28
N PRO A 4 -0.08 -22.49 20.65
CA PRO A 4 1.16 -21.78 20.34
C PRO A 4 0.97 -20.43 19.60
N HIS A 5 0.05 -20.35 18.63
CA HIS A 5 -0.23 -19.11 17.87
C HIS A 5 -0.92 -18.01 18.69
N GLU A 6 -1.61 -18.37 19.79
CA GLU A 6 -2.29 -17.42 20.67
C GLU A 6 -1.34 -16.74 21.66
N ARG A 7 -0.14 -17.31 21.85
CA ARG A 7 0.87 -16.77 22.78
C ARG A 7 1.43 -15.42 22.31
N THR A 8 1.54 -15.21 21.01
CA THR A 8 2.03 -13.96 20.38
C THR A 8 0.89 -12.99 20.04
N SER A 9 -0.36 -13.42 20.16
CA SER A 9 -1.53 -12.64 19.79
C SER A 9 -1.95 -11.67 20.89
N LYS A 10 -2.48 -10.50 20.51
CA LYS A 10 -2.94 -9.49 21.47
C LYS A 10 -4.22 -9.99 22.16
N LYS A 11 -4.26 -9.91 23.49
CA LYS A 11 -5.44 -10.30 24.30
C LYS A 11 -6.38 -9.11 24.47
N LYS A 12 -7.68 -9.32 24.24
CA LYS A 12 -8.74 -8.35 24.57
C LYS A 12 -9.69 -8.98 25.57
N PHE A 13 -9.84 -8.34 26.72
CA PHE A 13 -10.84 -8.69 27.73
C PHE A 13 -12.16 -8.00 27.38
N TYR A 14 -13.25 -8.75 27.43
CA TYR A 14 -14.59 -8.20 27.26
C TYR A 14 -15.59 -8.89 28.18
N ARG A 15 -16.65 -8.18 28.55
CA ARG A 15 -17.79 -8.78 29.25
C ARG A 15 -18.76 -9.34 28.22
N SER A 16 -19.13 -10.60 28.38
CA SER A 16 -20.17 -11.22 27.57
C SER A 16 -21.54 -10.65 27.96
N PRO A 17 -22.56 -10.78 27.10
CA PRO A 17 -23.93 -10.37 27.44
C PRO A 17 -24.47 -11.02 28.72
N GLY A 18 -23.99 -12.22 29.07
CA GLY A 18 -24.32 -12.91 30.33
C GLY A 18 -23.48 -12.47 31.55
N GLY A 19 -22.78 -11.34 31.48
CA GLY A 19 -22.01 -10.75 32.60
C GLY A 19 -20.64 -11.38 32.85
N ALA A 20 -20.32 -12.52 32.23
CA ALA A 20 -19.04 -13.19 32.41
C ALA A 20 -17.88 -12.45 31.70
N ALA A 21 -16.74 -12.32 32.37
CA ALA A 21 -15.52 -11.81 31.75
C ALA A 21 -14.87 -12.90 30.88
N ARG A 22 -14.64 -12.60 29.59
CA ARG A 22 -13.99 -13.51 28.62
C ARG A 22 -12.79 -12.84 27.97
N VAL A 23 -11.85 -13.67 27.49
CA VAL A 23 -10.65 -13.24 26.76
C VAL A 23 -10.76 -13.68 25.30
N THR A 24 -10.59 -12.75 24.38
CA THR A 24 -10.46 -13.05 22.94
C THR A 24 -9.07 -12.67 22.45
N TYR A 25 -8.45 -13.56 21.68
CA TYR A 25 -7.18 -13.32 21.01
C TYR A 25 -7.43 -12.63 19.67
N ILE A 26 -6.80 -11.48 19.46
CA ILE A 26 -7.01 -10.63 18.29
C ILE A 26 -5.70 -10.52 17.52
N ARG A 27 -5.78 -10.70 16.20
CA ARG A 27 -4.67 -10.42 15.28
C ARG A 27 -4.41 -8.92 15.17
N GLY A 28 -3.13 -8.55 15.16
CA GLY A 28 -2.71 -7.17 14.88
C GLY A 28 -3.15 -6.71 13.49
N LYS A 29 -3.36 -5.40 13.33
CA LYS A 29 -3.46 -4.81 11.99
C LYS A 29 -2.08 -4.90 11.33
N SER A 30 -2.05 -5.16 10.02
CA SER A 30 -0.80 -5.05 9.26
C SER A 30 -0.27 -3.61 9.33
N GLY A 31 1.03 -3.45 9.09
CA GLY A 31 1.63 -2.14 8.89
C GLY A 31 0.95 -1.38 7.77
N ARG A 32 1.07 -0.05 7.81
CA ARG A 32 0.59 0.82 6.73
C ARG A 32 1.45 0.60 5.48
N HIS A 33 0.89 0.95 4.32
CA HIS A 33 1.59 0.81 3.04
C HIS A 33 2.57 1.99 2.82
N HIS A 34 3.70 1.70 2.19
CA HIS A 34 4.76 2.65 1.91
C HIS A 34 5.01 2.78 0.42
N CYS A 35 5.49 3.95 -0.01
CA CYS A 35 5.86 4.26 -1.37
C CYS A 35 7.09 3.44 -1.78
N ALA A 36 7.04 2.85 -2.98
CA ALA A 36 8.15 2.04 -3.49
C ALA A 36 9.42 2.85 -3.77
N TYR A 37 9.30 4.16 -4.02
CA TYR A 37 10.44 5.03 -4.33
C TYR A 37 11.01 5.73 -3.09
N CYS A 38 10.19 6.50 -2.37
CA CYS A 38 10.67 7.31 -1.24
C CYS A 38 10.43 6.68 0.15
N GLY A 39 9.76 5.53 0.24
CA GLY A 39 9.38 4.93 1.53
C GLY A 39 8.29 5.68 2.30
N GLY A 40 7.83 6.83 1.79
CA GLY A 40 6.79 7.64 2.45
C GLY A 40 5.45 6.91 2.57
N LEU A 41 4.64 7.31 3.55
CA LEU A 41 3.34 6.69 3.81
C LEU A 41 2.35 6.85 2.63
N LEU A 42 1.69 5.78 2.21
CA LEU A 42 0.63 5.83 1.21
C LEU A 42 -0.72 6.15 1.86
N HIS A 43 -1.20 7.36 1.62
CA HIS A 43 -2.53 7.78 2.03
C HIS A 43 -3.60 7.19 1.10
N GLY A 44 -4.75 6.82 1.67
CA GLY A 44 -5.89 6.28 0.91
C GLY A 44 -5.80 4.79 0.57
N VAL A 45 -4.77 4.07 1.02
CA VAL A 45 -4.69 2.61 0.90
C VAL A 45 -5.06 1.97 2.25
N PRO A 46 -6.12 1.15 2.31
CA PRO A 46 -6.56 0.52 3.55
C PRO A 46 -5.58 -0.57 4.00
N HIS A 47 -5.37 -0.68 5.31
CA HIS A 47 -4.63 -1.77 5.94
C HIS A 47 -5.58 -2.52 6.89
N SER A 48 -5.63 -3.84 6.79
CA SER A 48 -6.56 -4.68 7.55
C SER A 48 -5.85 -5.70 8.44
N LYS A 49 -6.62 -6.37 9.30
CA LYS A 49 -6.15 -7.51 10.10
C LYS A 49 -6.00 -8.73 9.20
N GLY A 50 -4.97 -8.73 8.36
CA GLY A 50 -4.66 -9.78 7.39
C GLY A 50 -5.20 -9.55 5.98
N VAL A 51 -4.77 -10.42 5.07
CA VAL A 51 -5.00 -10.33 3.60
C VAL A 51 -6.47 -10.45 3.22
N ALA A 52 -7.24 -11.25 3.97
CA ALA A 52 -8.67 -11.46 3.71
C ALA A 52 -9.48 -10.15 3.79
N GLY A 53 -9.16 -9.28 4.76
CA GLY A 53 -9.86 -8.00 4.92
C GLY A 53 -9.64 -7.05 3.74
N THR A 54 -8.44 -7.03 3.15
CA THR A 54 -8.15 -6.18 1.99
C THR A 54 -8.73 -6.77 0.71
N ARG A 55 -8.75 -8.10 0.59
CA ARG A 55 -9.36 -8.83 -0.54
C ARG A 55 -10.89 -8.78 -0.57
N ALA A 56 -11.55 -8.50 0.53
CA ALA A 56 -13.00 -8.32 0.56
C ALA A 56 -13.44 -6.95 0.00
N LEU A 57 -12.57 -5.94 0.06
CA LEU A 57 -12.88 -4.57 -0.40
C LEU A 57 -13.01 -4.50 -1.92
N SER A 58 -13.82 -3.57 -2.43
CA SER A 58 -13.92 -3.32 -3.88
C SER A 58 -12.66 -2.65 -4.44
N ARG A 59 -12.49 -2.63 -5.77
CA ARG A 59 -11.31 -2.02 -6.42
C ARG A 59 -11.11 -0.55 -6.03
N SER A 60 -12.19 0.23 -5.92
CA SER A 60 -12.14 1.65 -5.53
C SER A 60 -11.82 1.85 -4.05
N GLN A 61 -12.25 0.93 -3.18
CA GLN A 61 -11.92 0.98 -1.76
C GLN A 61 -10.47 0.60 -1.48
N ARG A 62 -9.85 -0.24 -2.32
CA ARG A 62 -8.45 -0.68 -2.16
C ARG A 62 -7.44 0.38 -2.59
N ARG A 63 -7.78 1.23 -3.55
CA ARG A 63 -6.84 2.24 -4.07
C ARG A 63 -7.57 3.45 -4.67
N PRO A 64 -6.95 4.64 -4.59
CA PRO A 64 -7.37 5.79 -5.40
C PRO A 64 -7.35 5.48 -6.90
N SER A 65 -8.11 6.24 -7.68
CA SER A 65 -8.22 6.09 -9.15
C SER A 65 -7.00 6.58 -9.93
N ALA A 66 -6.09 7.31 -9.29
CA ALA A 66 -4.94 7.91 -9.95
C ALA A 66 -3.91 6.89 -10.47
N LEU A 67 -3.12 7.31 -11.45
CA LEU A 67 -2.01 6.52 -11.97
C LEU A 67 -0.99 6.19 -10.85
N PHE A 68 -0.51 4.94 -10.83
CA PHE A 68 0.38 4.38 -9.81
C PHE A 68 -0.15 4.40 -8.36
N ALA A 69 -1.45 4.64 -8.16
CA ALA A 69 -2.07 4.58 -6.84
C ALA A 69 -1.88 3.19 -6.20
N GLY A 70 -1.37 3.19 -4.97
CA GLY A 70 -1.00 1.97 -4.23
C GLY A 70 0.45 1.52 -4.41
N LYS A 71 1.21 2.14 -5.32
CA LYS A 71 2.66 1.91 -5.49
C LYS A 71 3.48 3.17 -5.13
N LEU A 72 3.07 4.33 -5.63
CA LEU A 72 3.76 5.61 -5.44
C LEU A 72 2.91 6.61 -4.66
N CYS A 73 3.58 7.49 -3.91
CA CYS A 73 2.93 8.63 -3.28
C CYS A 73 2.62 9.72 -4.31
N THR A 74 1.84 10.74 -3.91
CA THR A 74 1.37 11.80 -4.82
C THR A 74 2.49 12.62 -5.44
N ARG A 75 3.62 12.80 -4.72
CA ARG A 75 4.80 13.51 -5.22
C ARG A 75 5.58 12.67 -6.22
N CYS A 76 5.93 11.44 -5.85
CA CYS A 76 6.76 10.57 -6.69
C CYS A 76 6.04 10.12 -7.97
N ARG A 77 4.71 10.03 -7.97
CA ARG A 77 3.97 9.79 -9.22
C ARG A 77 4.02 11.01 -10.15
N ALA A 78 4.02 12.24 -9.62
CA ALA A 78 4.11 13.44 -10.45
C ALA A 78 5.48 13.52 -11.12
N THR A 79 6.55 13.29 -10.35
CA THR A 79 7.92 13.24 -10.90
C THR A 79 8.07 12.14 -11.95
N ALA A 80 7.54 10.95 -11.72
CA ALA A 80 7.59 9.86 -12.71
C ALA A 80 6.87 10.22 -14.02
N VAL A 81 5.73 10.91 -13.95
CA VAL A 81 4.99 11.37 -15.14
C VAL A 81 5.73 12.49 -15.86
N GLU A 82 6.29 13.45 -15.13
CA GLU A 82 7.11 14.52 -15.71
C GLU A 82 8.35 13.97 -16.42
N GLU A 83 9.04 13.00 -15.82
CA GLU A 83 10.18 12.35 -16.45
C GLU A 83 9.78 11.57 -17.69
N ALA A 84 8.66 10.84 -17.64
CA ALA A 84 8.11 10.18 -18.81
C ALA A 84 7.79 11.17 -19.94
N ALA A 85 7.23 12.34 -19.62
CA ALA A 85 6.97 13.39 -20.59
C ALA A 85 8.26 13.94 -21.21
N LYS A 86 9.32 14.17 -20.41
CA LYS A 86 10.65 14.64 -20.87
C LYS A 86 11.34 13.64 -21.78
N VAL A 87 11.24 12.34 -21.45
CA VAL A 87 11.77 11.26 -22.30
C VAL A 87 10.99 11.18 -23.61
N LYS A 88 9.65 11.26 -23.55
CA LYS A 88 8.78 11.22 -24.74
C LYS A 88 9.05 12.38 -25.71
N SER A 89 9.35 13.57 -25.19
CA SER A 89 9.65 14.77 -25.97
C SER A 89 11.12 14.89 -26.40
N GLY A 90 11.96 13.91 -26.05
CA GLY A 90 13.36 13.86 -26.48
C GLY A 90 14.32 14.78 -25.74
N PHE A 91 13.86 15.50 -24.69
CA PHE A 91 14.75 16.34 -23.88
C PHE A 91 15.71 15.53 -23.00
N LYS A 92 15.39 14.26 -22.72
CA LYS A 92 16.22 13.35 -21.93
C LYS A 92 16.24 11.95 -22.54
N ALA A 93 17.41 11.33 -22.60
CA ALA A 93 17.51 9.89 -22.88
C ALA A 93 16.95 9.07 -21.71
N ALA A 94 16.33 7.92 -22.00
CA ALA A 94 15.81 7.01 -20.97
C ALA A 94 16.91 6.53 -19.99
N GLU A 95 18.15 6.51 -20.45
CA GLU A 95 19.32 6.10 -19.67
C GLU A 95 19.69 7.12 -18.59
N ALA A 96 19.41 8.40 -18.83
CA ALA A 96 19.71 9.53 -17.93
C ALA A 96 18.70 9.67 -16.77
N VAL A 97 17.63 8.88 -16.77
CA VAL A 97 16.67 8.79 -15.65
C VAL A 97 17.31 8.01 -14.50
N GLU A 98 16.98 8.33 -13.25
CA GLU A 98 17.46 7.55 -12.10
C GLU A 98 17.02 6.08 -12.17
N LEU A 99 17.92 5.14 -11.88
CA LEU A 99 17.64 3.69 -11.96
C LEU A 99 16.38 3.28 -11.17
N SER A 100 16.17 3.89 -10.00
CA SER A 100 15.03 3.64 -9.12
C SER A 100 13.69 4.09 -9.70
N LEU A 101 13.69 5.11 -10.58
CA LEU A 101 12.51 5.66 -11.25
C LEU A 101 12.26 5.05 -12.63
N LYS A 102 13.30 4.54 -13.30
CA LYS A 102 13.22 3.87 -14.62
C LYS A 102 12.01 2.92 -14.77
N PRO A 103 11.73 1.97 -13.86
CA PRO A 103 10.60 1.05 -14.06
C PRO A 103 9.25 1.77 -14.09
N PHE A 104 9.09 2.82 -13.30
CA PHE A 104 7.85 3.61 -13.26
C PHE A 104 7.71 4.51 -14.49
N VAL A 105 8.82 5.04 -14.99
CA VAL A 105 8.86 5.86 -16.21
C VAL A 105 8.53 5.01 -17.44
N LEU A 106 9.11 3.81 -17.55
CA LEU A 106 8.77 2.87 -18.63
C LEU A 106 7.30 2.42 -18.56
N GLU A 107 6.80 2.07 -17.36
CA GLU A 107 5.38 1.73 -17.16
C GLU A 107 4.45 2.93 -17.45
N ALA A 108 4.92 4.17 -17.27
CA ALA A 108 4.18 5.38 -17.61
C ALA A 108 4.16 5.63 -19.12
N MET A 109 5.30 5.48 -19.80
CA MET A 109 5.37 5.63 -21.26
C MET A 109 4.43 4.66 -21.98
N ALA A 110 4.43 3.38 -21.58
CA ALA A 110 3.55 2.34 -22.15
C ALA A 110 2.05 2.57 -21.90
N ARG A 111 1.67 3.50 -20.99
CA ARG A 111 0.27 3.85 -20.71
C ARG A 111 -0.17 5.16 -21.36
N VAL A 112 0.77 5.94 -21.89
CA VAL A 112 0.55 7.26 -22.50
C VAL A 112 0.65 7.16 -24.04
N GLU A 113 0.55 5.93 -24.56
CA GLU A 113 0.34 5.63 -25.98
C GLU A 113 -1.11 5.83 -26.38
#